data_AF-A0A154QHA1-F1
#
_entry.id   AF-A0A154QHA1-F1
#
_cell.length_a   1.000
_cell.length_b   1.000
_cell.length_c   1.000
_cell.angle_alpha   90.00
_cell.angle_beta   90.00
_cell.angle_gamma   90.00
#
_symmetry.space_group_name_H-M   'P 1'
#
loop_
_entity.id
_entity.type
_entity.pdbx_description
1 polymer ?
#
loop_
_entity_poly.entity_id
_entity_poly.type
_entity_poly.pdbx_seq_one_letter_code
_entity_poly.pdbx_strand_id
1 'polypeptide(L)'
;MNRVTLTCIAASVLLVVLTPLAAYTAHAQRWWEGVIHWPTYRNAVNLVNQQLNDEESARFRNLYISDAQLTTGALCGTVNAKNQMGAYVGFRSFYVPKGGAVVVADRELLDMPLPFVDAFVKNCVDGTHRPSKT
;
A
#
# COMPACT_ATOMS: atom_id res chain seq x y z
N MET A 1 -24.31 -39.16 -43.14
CA MET A 1 -23.48 -38.61 -42.04
C MET A 1 -24.06 -39.11 -40.73
N ASN A 2 -23.35 -39.96 -39.99
CA ASN A 2 -23.92 -40.70 -38.87
C ASN A 2 -23.96 -39.81 -37.61
N ARG A 3 -25.00 -39.93 -36.76
CA ARG A 3 -25.17 -39.07 -35.57
C ARG A 3 -23.93 -38.99 -34.67
N VAL A 4 -23.16 -40.09 -34.60
CA VAL A 4 -21.90 -40.19 -33.85
C VAL A 4 -20.78 -39.33 -34.43
N THR A 5 -20.70 -39.22 -35.76
CA THR A 5 -19.67 -38.38 -36.40
C THR A 5 -19.92 -36.89 -36.22
N LEU A 6 -21.19 -36.47 -36.07
CA LEU A 6 -21.55 -35.07 -35.88
C LEU A 6 -21.22 -34.57 -34.46
N THR A 7 -21.43 -35.42 -33.44
CA THR A 7 -21.18 -35.06 -32.03
C THR A 7 -19.69 -34.92 -31.72
N CYS A 8 -18.83 -35.77 -32.30
CA CYS A 8 -17.38 -35.65 -32.14
C CYS A 8 -16.82 -34.37 -32.75
N ILE A 9 -17.27 -33.99 -33.95
CA ILE A 9 -16.81 -32.75 -34.60
C ILE A 9 -17.26 -31.52 -33.79
N ALA A 10 -18.49 -31.50 -33.31
CA ALA A 10 -18.99 -30.41 -32.48
C ALA A 10 -18.21 -30.27 -31.15
N ALA A 11 -17.88 -31.38 -30.48
CA ALA A 11 -17.12 -31.37 -29.23
C ALA A 11 -15.67 -30.88 -29.44
N SER A 12 -15.01 -31.31 -30.52
CA SER A 12 -13.65 -30.89 -30.85
C SER A 12 -13.56 -29.39 -31.17
N VAL A 13 -14.53 -28.87 -31.93
CA VAL A 13 -14.60 -27.43 -32.24
C VAL A 13 -14.87 -26.60 -30.99
N LEU A 14 -15.73 -27.08 -30.09
CA LEU A 14 -16.03 -26.40 -28.83
C LEU A 14 -14.79 -26.28 -27.91
N LEU A 15 -13.98 -27.34 -27.82
CA LEU A 15 -12.75 -27.34 -27.00
C LEU A 15 -11.66 -26.42 -27.56
N VAL A 16 -11.52 -26.35 -28.89
CA VAL A 16 -10.52 -25.49 -29.55
C VAL A 16 -10.87 -24.01 -29.44
N VAL A 17 -12.16 -23.66 -29.36
CA VAL A 17 -12.60 -22.26 -29.23
C VAL A 17 -12.61 -21.79 -27.76
N LEU A 18 -12.92 -22.66 -26.80
CA LEU A 18 -13.00 -22.27 -25.38
C LEU A 18 -11.64 -22.13 -24.67
N THR A 19 -10.62 -22.88 -25.10
CA THR A 19 -9.28 -22.84 -24.50
C THR A 19 -8.51 -21.52 -24.71
N PRO A 20 -8.54 -20.84 -25.88
CA PRO A 20 -7.86 -19.56 -26.04
C PRO A 20 -8.53 -18.41 -25.28
N LEU A 21 -9.84 -18.47 -25.00
CA LEU A 21 -10.53 -17.46 -24.20
C LEU A 21 -10.06 -17.44 -22.74
N ALA A 22 -9.82 -18.61 -22.13
CA ALA A 22 -9.31 -18.69 -20.76
C ALA A 22 -7.85 -18.20 -20.65
N ALA A 23 -7.02 -18.44 -21.66
CA ALA A 23 -5.65 -17.92 -21.71
C ALA A 23 -5.62 -16.39 -21.91
N TYR A 24 -6.57 -15.85 -22.68
CA TYR A 24 -6.68 -14.41 -22.90
C TYR A 24 -7.05 -13.63 -21.63
N THR A 25 -7.93 -14.16 -20.77
CA THR A 25 -8.30 -13.51 -19.51
C THR A 25 -7.20 -13.61 -18.45
N ALA A 26 -6.45 -14.71 -18.42
CA ALA A 26 -5.35 -14.90 -17.48
C ALA A 26 -4.19 -13.89 -17.67
N HIS A 27 -3.92 -13.47 -18.91
CA HIS A 27 -2.88 -12.47 -19.17
C HIS A 27 -3.35 -11.03 -18.95
N ALA A 28 -4.64 -10.74 -19.15
CA ALA A 28 -5.24 -9.44 -18.81
C ALA A 28 -5.35 -9.23 -17.30
N GLN A 29 -5.55 -10.31 -16.52
CA GLN A 29 -5.63 -10.26 -15.06
C GLN A 29 -4.29 -10.06 -14.33
N ARG A 30 -3.15 -9.98 -15.02
CA ARG A 30 -1.86 -9.69 -14.37
C ARG A 30 -1.54 -8.19 -14.25
N TRP A 31 -2.28 -7.34 -14.97
CA TRP A 31 -1.99 -5.89 -15.08
C TRP A 31 -2.83 -4.98 -14.16
N TRP A 32 -3.70 -5.55 -13.31
CA TRP A 32 -4.54 -4.79 -12.37
C TRP A 32 -4.17 -5.01 -10.89
N GLU A 33 -3.25 -5.92 -10.57
CA GLU A 33 -2.59 -5.95 -9.25
C GLU A 33 -1.63 -4.76 -9.03
N GLY A 34 -1.38 -3.97 -10.08
CA GLY A 34 -0.54 -2.76 -10.03
C GLY A 34 -1.32 -1.46 -9.79
N VAL A 35 -2.60 -1.50 -9.45
CA VAL A 35 -3.32 -0.28 -9.05
C VAL A 35 -2.85 0.07 -7.63
N ILE A 36 -1.79 0.90 -7.56
CA ILE A 36 -1.36 1.56 -6.33
C ILE A 36 -2.49 2.49 -5.91
N HIS A 37 -3.51 1.94 -5.26
CA HIS A 37 -4.56 2.71 -4.63
C HIS A 37 -3.97 3.40 -3.42
N TRP A 38 -4.38 4.64 -3.18
CA TRP A 38 -3.98 5.33 -1.97
C TRP A 38 -4.40 4.52 -0.74
N PRO A 39 -3.50 4.30 0.24
CA PRO A 39 -3.93 3.82 1.54
C PRO A 39 -4.94 4.82 2.10
N THR A 40 -6.18 4.38 2.35
CA THR A 40 -7.08 5.17 3.19
C THR A 40 -6.43 5.37 4.55
N TYR A 41 -6.86 6.38 5.33
CA TYR A 41 -6.37 6.58 6.70
C TYR A 41 -6.39 5.27 7.51
N ARG A 42 -7.45 4.47 7.36
CA ARG A 42 -7.59 3.17 8.04
C ARG A 42 -6.53 2.17 7.57
N ASN A 43 -6.32 2.04 6.26
CA ASN A 43 -5.33 1.10 5.72
C ASN A 43 -3.91 1.50 6.14
N ALA A 44 -3.58 2.78 6.06
CA ALA A 44 -2.27 3.26 6.48
C ALA A 44 -2.00 3.02 7.98
N VAL A 45 -2.99 3.30 8.84
CA VAL A 45 -2.92 3.00 10.27
C VAL A 45 -2.72 1.51 10.51
N ASN A 46 -3.43 0.64 9.79
CA ASN A 46 -3.26 -0.81 9.91
C ASN A 46 -1.86 -1.26 9.49
N LEU A 47 -1.33 -0.71 8.40
CA LEU A 47 0.03 -1.02 7.96
C LEU A 47 1.06 -0.62 9.03
N VAL A 48 0.87 0.53 9.67
CA VAL A 48 1.76 0.97 10.76
C VAL A 48 1.59 0.05 11.97
N ASN A 49 0.37 -0.31 12.34
CA ASN A 49 0.10 -1.22 13.46
C ASN A 49 0.85 -2.54 13.32
N GLN A 50 0.85 -3.14 12.13
CA GLN A 50 1.54 -4.41 11.85
C GLN A 50 3.06 -4.35 12.04
N GLN A 51 3.66 -3.16 12.12
CA GLN A 51 5.08 -2.97 12.38
C GLN A 51 5.42 -2.69 13.85
N LEU A 52 4.42 -2.56 14.73
CA LEU A 52 4.61 -2.25 16.14
C LEU A 52 4.71 -3.53 16.98
N ASN A 53 5.40 -3.47 18.12
CA ASN A 53 5.48 -4.61 19.05
C ASN A 53 4.13 -4.89 19.74
N ASP A 54 3.31 -3.87 19.96
CA ASP A 54 1.98 -3.95 20.59
C ASP A 54 1.01 -3.08 19.77
N GLU A 55 0.31 -3.75 18.84
CA GLU A 55 -0.60 -3.12 17.88
C GLU A 55 -1.78 -2.40 18.54
N GLU A 56 -2.32 -2.97 19.63
CA GLU A 56 -3.51 -2.45 20.31
C GLU A 56 -3.21 -1.23 21.17
N SER A 57 -1.95 -1.07 21.61
CA SER A 57 -1.51 0.07 22.40
C SER A 57 -1.22 1.33 21.59
N ALA A 58 -1.22 1.23 20.26
CA ALA A 58 -0.78 2.29 19.36
C ALA A 58 -1.70 3.52 19.42
N ARG A 59 -1.09 4.69 19.62
CA ARG A 59 -1.80 5.99 19.65
C ARG A 59 -1.33 6.86 18.50
N PHE A 60 -2.22 7.14 17.56
CA PHE A 60 -1.96 7.95 16.37
C PHE A 60 -2.42 9.39 16.55
N ARG A 61 -1.61 10.34 16.05
CA ARG A 61 -1.93 11.79 16.06
C ARG A 61 -1.35 12.50 14.84
N ASN A 62 -1.90 13.67 14.52
CA ASN A 62 -1.46 14.52 13.42
C ASN A 62 -1.41 13.78 12.07
N LEU A 63 -2.43 12.97 11.78
CA LEU A 63 -2.54 12.26 10.51
C LEU A 63 -2.92 13.24 9.40
N TYR A 64 -2.17 13.25 8.31
CA TYR A 64 -2.52 13.98 7.10
C TYR A 64 -1.93 13.29 5.87
N ILE A 65 -2.52 13.54 4.70
CA ILE A 65 -1.98 13.07 3.42
C ILE A 65 -1.28 14.24 2.76
N SER A 66 0.01 14.09 2.48
CA SER A 66 0.72 15.00 1.60
C SER A 66 0.35 14.72 0.16
N ASP A 67 0.03 15.79 -0.55
CA ASP A 67 -0.40 15.81 -1.95
C ASP A 67 -1.13 14.55 -2.44
N ALA A 68 -2.40 14.43 -2.04
CA ALA A 68 -3.23 13.29 -2.44
C ALA A 68 -3.40 13.14 -3.97
N GLN A 69 -3.09 14.19 -4.74
CA GLN A 69 -3.25 14.22 -6.20
C GLN A 69 -1.98 13.75 -6.92
N LEU A 70 -0.81 13.89 -6.31
CA LEU A 70 0.45 13.47 -6.92
C LEU A 70 0.74 11.97 -6.75
N THR A 71 1.59 11.46 -7.64
CA THR A 71 2.14 10.10 -7.56
C THR A 71 3.12 9.92 -6.40
N THR A 72 3.61 11.03 -5.83
CA THR A 72 4.62 11.07 -4.78
C THR A 72 4.06 11.24 -3.38
N GLY A 73 2.75 11.45 -3.24
CA GLY A 73 2.21 11.79 -1.93
C GLY A 73 2.28 10.62 -0.93
N ALA A 74 2.16 10.95 0.36
CA ALA A 74 2.29 10.02 1.45
C ALA A 74 1.31 10.34 2.58
N LEU A 75 0.86 9.32 3.32
CA LEU A 75 0.19 9.53 4.59
C LEU A 75 1.23 9.69 5.69
N CYS A 76 1.26 10.87 6.30
CA CYS A 76 2.20 11.26 7.33
C CYS A 76 1.50 11.31 8.68
N GLY A 77 2.23 11.06 9.76
CA GLY A 77 1.68 11.19 11.10
C GLY A 77 2.68 10.95 12.21
N THR A 78 2.16 10.86 13.42
CA THR A 78 2.92 10.45 14.60
C THR A 78 2.23 9.29 15.31
N VAL A 79 3.03 8.33 15.79
CA VAL A 79 2.56 7.15 16.51
C VAL A 79 3.34 7.00 17.80
N ASN A 80 2.63 6.70 18.89
CA ASN A 80 3.25 6.29 20.15
C ASN A 80 2.80 4.87 20.47
N ALA A 81 3.77 3.97 20.62
CA ALA A 81 3.56 2.55 20.87
C ALA A 81 4.51 2.07 21.96
N LYS A 82 4.20 0.91 22.56
CA LYS A 82 5.10 0.30 23.53
C LYS A 82 6.31 -0.33 22.84
N ASN A 83 7.46 -0.27 23.50
CA ASN A 83 8.62 -1.09 23.16
C ASN A 83 8.42 -2.54 23.63
N GLN A 84 9.40 -3.40 23.36
CA GLN A 84 9.39 -4.81 23.79
C GLN A 84 9.32 -4.99 25.32
N MET A 85 9.70 -3.96 26.09
CA MET A 85 9.61 -3.95 27.55
C MET A 85 8.25 -3.43 28.08
N GLY A 86 7.30 -3.13 27.20
CA GLY A 86 5.97 -2.65 27.57
C GLY A 86 5.88 -1.16 27.93
N ALA A 87 6.95 -0.39 27.73
CA ALA A 87 6.96 1.05 28.02
C ALA A 87 6.69 1.88 26.76
N TYR A 88 5.92 2.97 26.90
CA TYR A 88 5.77 3.95 25.82
C TYR A 88 7.07 4.74 25.65
N VAL A 89 7.59 4.75 24.43
CA VAL A 89 8.85 5.42 24.08
C VAL A 89 8.65 6.86 23.58
N GLY A 90 7.41 7.33 23.54
CA GLY A 90 7.04 8.64 23.03
C GLY A 90 6.58 8.61 21.57
N PHE A 91 6.03 9.72 21.11
CA PHE A 91 5.57 9.86 19.73
C PHE A 91 6.76 9.88 18.77
N ARG A 92 6.74 8.97 17.79
CA ARG A 92 7.66 8.93 16.66
C ARG A 92 6.91 9.29 15.39
N SER A 93 7.60 9.94 14.47
CA SER A 93 7.01 10.27 13.17
C SER A 93 6.95 9.01 12.32
N PHE A 94 5.99 8.96 11.42
CA PHE A 94 5.93 7.91 10.41
C PHE A 94 5.37 8.47 9.11
N TYR A 95 5.65 7.78 8.02
CA TYR A 95 4.96 7.98 6.77
C TYR A 95 4.68 6.68 6.03
N VAL A 96 3.66 6.72 5.19
CA VAL A 96 3.27 5.64 4.28
C VAL A 96 3.17 6.25 2.89
N PRO A 97 4.16 6.03 2.00
CA PRO A 97 4.08 6.47 0.62
C PRO A 97 2.93 5.73 -0.07
N LYS A 98 2.49 6.25 -1.21
CA LYS A 98 1.43 5.64 -2.01
C LYS A 98 1.62 4.13 -2.27
N GLY A 99 2.87 3.67 -2.40
CA GLY A 99 3.24 2.25 -2.55
C GLY A 99 3.03 1.34 -1.31
N GLY A 100 2.56 1.88 -0.18
CA GLY A 100 2.13 1.08 0.99
C GLY A 100 3.24 0.65 1.96
N ALA A 101 4.51 0.91 1.67
CA ALA A 101 5.60 0.58 2.59
C ALA A 101 5.64 1.52 3.80
N VAL A 102 5.52 1.01 5.02
CA VAL A 102 5.59 1.87 6.21
C VAL A 102 7.01 2.22 6.55
N VAL A 103 7.20 3.47 6.90
CA VAL A 103 8.45 4.01 7.39
C VAL A 103 8.21 4.72 8.71
N VAL A 104 8.84 4.24 9.78
CA VAL A 104 8.88 4.92 11.07
C VAL A 104 10.15 5.75 11.13
N ALA A 105 9.98 7.06 11.19
CA ALA A 105 11.03 8.03 11.31
C ALA A 105 11.23 8.35 12.81
N ASP A 106 12.23 7.72 13.41
CA ASP A 106 12.67 8.04 14.77
C ASP A 106 13.56 9.29 14.79
N ARG A 107 13.91 9.74 16.00
CA ARG A 107 14.79 10.91 16.18
C ARG A 107 16.24 10.65 15.72
N GLU A 108 16.57 9.42 15.34
CA GLU A 108 17.82 9.01 14.67
C GLU A 108 17.72 9.15 13.13
N LEU A 109 16.76 9.94 12.65
CA LEU A 109 16.66 10.49 11.30
C LEU A 109 17.95 11.15 10.75
N LEU A 110 18.97 11.41 11.56
CA LEU A 110 20.25 11.97 11.10
C LEU A 110 21.27 10.89 10.68
N ASP A 111 21.06 9.63 11.06
CA ASP A 111 22.00 8.53 10.80
C ASP A 111 21.47 7.50 9.77
N MET A 112 20.22 7.66 9.29
CA MET A 112 19.68 6.85 8.19
C MET A 112 20.31 7.25 6.84
N PRO A 113 20.38 6.32 5.87
CA PRO A 113 20.82 6.65 4.52
C PRO A 113 19.99 7.82 3.97
N LEU A 114 20.69 8.90 3.59
CA LEU A 114 20.14 10.14 3.03
C LEU A 114 18.90 10.00 2.12
N PRO A 115 18.80 9.05 1.17
CA PRO A 115 17.61 8.95 0.31
C PRO A 115 16.29 8.71 1.06
N PHE A 116 16.35 8.13 2.27
CA PHE A 116 15.17 7.80 3.06
C PHE A 116 14.69 8.99 3.89
N VAL A 117 15.66 9.72 4.48
CA VAL A 117 15.42 10.97 5.20
C VAL A 117 14.88 12.02 4.23
N ASP A 118 15.45 12.13 3.04
CA ASP A 118 15.00 13.06 2.00
C ASP A 118 13.56 12.77 1.56
N ALA A 119 13.19 11.49 1.42
CA ALA A 119 11.83 11.11 1.07
C ALA A 119 10.82 11.47 2.18
N PHE A 120 11.18 11.24 3.44
CA PHE A 120 10.36 11.68 4.57
C PHE A 120 10.25 13.21 4.63
N VAL A 121 11.37 13.91 4.52
CA VAL A 121 11.43 15.37 4.60
C VAL A 121 10.62 16.00 3.48
N LYS A 122 10.82 15.55 2.23
CA LYS A 122 10.09 16.00 1.05
C LYS A 122 8.58 15.79 1.19
N ASN A 123 8.16 14.64 1.72
CA ASN A 123 6.74 14.29 1.76
C ASN A 123 6.03 14.76 3.03
N CYS A 124 6.73 14.94 4.16
CA CYS A 124 6.10 15.13 5.48
C CYS A 124 6.68 16.28 6.33
N VAL A 125 7.83 16.87 5.98
CA VAL A 125 8.42 17.96 6.79
C VAL A 125 8.39 19.29 6.07
N ASP A 126 8.66 19.31 4.76
CA ASP A 126 8.96 20.53 3.99
C ASP A 126 7.75 21.44 3.69
N GLY A 127 6.65 21.29 4.42
CA GLY A 127 5.65 22.34 4.66
C GLY A 127 4.81 22.83 3.46
N THR A 128 5.14 22.49 2.22
CA THR A 128 4.45 22.95 1.02
C THR A 128 3.10 22.25 0.77
N HIS A 129 2.82 21.17 1.51
CA HIS A 129 1.66 20.29 1.28
C HIS A 129 0.87 19.95 2.55
N ARG A 130 0.95 20.78 3.60
CA ARG A 130 0.01 20.63 4.73
C ARG A 130 -1.40 20.96 4.20
N PRO A 131 -2.39 20.06 4.30
CA PRO A 131 -3.74 20.42 3.94
C PRO A 131 -4.16 21.61 4.80
N SER A 132 -4.56 22.70 4.13
CA SER A 132 -5.19 23.85 4.77
C SER A 132 -6.30 23.31 5.67
N LYS A 133 -6.23 23.64 6.96
CA LYS A 133 -7.36 23.40 7.87
C LYS A 133 -8.60 23.98 7.19
N THR A 134 -9.59 23.14 6.94
CA THR A 134 -10.94 23.55 6.55
C THR A 134 -11.86 23.26 7.73
#